data_AF-A0A6U2EY08-F1
#
_entry.id   AF-A0A6U2EY08-F1
#
_cell.length_a   1.000
_cell.length_b   1.000
_cell.length_c   1.000
_cell.angle_alpha   90.00
_cell.angle_beta   90.00
_cell.angle_gamma   90.00
#
_symmetry.space_group_name_H-M   'P 1'
#
loop_
_entity.id
_entity.type
_entity.pdbx_description
1 polymer ?
#
loop_
_entity_poly.entity_id
_entity_poly.type
_entity_poly.pdbx_seq_one_letter_code
_entity_poly.pdbx_strand_id
1 'polypeptide(L)'
;GLGNNNWRFQGVVPVGTMNDASAKGVYDLVGNGWEWTSTVFAGFEGFEPMHDYMEYSADFFDGKHFVLKGASPYTGKLVQRMSFRNWYQANYPYPIAKFRVVK
;
A
#
# COMPACT_ATOMS: atom_id res chain seq x y z
N GLY A 1 8.41 10.41 11.96
CA GLY A 1 7.77 9.38 11.13
C GLY A 1 8.22 9.59 9.70
N LEU A 2 8.63 8.52 9.02
CA LEU A 2 8.97 8.55 7.60
C LEU A 2 7.69 8.77 6.78
N GLY A 3 7.78 9.50 5.66
CA GLY A 3 6.68 9.65 4.72
C GLY A 3 5.58 10.66 5.06
N ASN A 4 4.80 10.99 4.04
CA ASN A 4 3.55 11.75 4.15
C ASN A 4 2.36 10.81 4.44
N ASN A 5 2.09 10.55 5.71
CA ASN A 5 1.03 9.64 6.17
C ASN A 5 0.43 10.10 7.52
N ASN A 6 -0.55 9.37 8.04
CA ASN A 6 -1.20 9.65 9.33
C ASN A 6 -1.71 11.10 9.45
N TRP A 7 -2.41 11.58 8.42
CA TRP A 7 -3.01 12.91 8.32
C TRP A 7 -2.01 14.06 8.55
N ARG A 8 -0.71 13.82 8.36
CA ARG A 8 0.33 14.84 8.54
C ARG A 8 0.15 16.02 7.59
N PHE A 9 -0.31 15.74 6.37
CA PHE A 9 -0.77 16.72 5.40
C PHE A 9 -2.18 16.34 4.94
N GLN A 10 -2.99 17.33 4.54
CA GLN A 10 -4.34 17.12 4.01
C GLN A 10 -4.32 16.76 2.51
N GLY A 11 -3.36 15.93 2.08
CA GLY A 11 -3.20 15.57 0.67
C GLY A 11 -1.82 15.03 0.34
N VAL A 12 -1.56 14.89 -0.97
CA VAL A 12 -0.26 14.50 -1.52
C VAL A 12 0.68 15.71 -1.59
N VAL A 13 1.98 15.46 -1.58
CA VAL A 13 3.05 16.46 -1.66
C VAL A 13 4.02 16.09 -2.79
N PRO A 14 4.84 17.03 -3.30
CA PRO A 14 5.88 16.71 -4.27
C PRO A 14 6.83 15.62 -3.77
N VAL A 15 7.36 14.80 -4.68
CA VAL A 15 8.27 13.71 -4.30
C VAL A 15 9.49 14.26 -3.59
N GLY A 16 9.90 13.63 -2.50
CA GLY A 16 11.07 14.02 -1.72
C GLY A 16 10.87 15.19 -0.75
N THR A 17 9.66 15.76 -0.66
CA THR A 17 9.31 16.79 0.35
C THR A 17 9.65 16.34 1.77
N MET A 18 9.51 15.03 2.04
CA MET A 18 9.75 14.45 3.36
C MET A 18 11.22 14.17 3.67
N ASN A 19 12.12 14.32 2.68
CA ASN A 19 13.53 13.94 2.75
C ASN A 19 13.76 12.54 3.35
N ASP A 20 12.97 11.57 2.89
CA ASP A 20 12.84 10.22 3.48
C ASP A 20 13.38 9.12 2.57
N ALA A 21 14.44 9.41 1.82
CA ALA A 21 15.06 8.44 0.92
C ALA A 21 15.41 7.13 1.66
N SER A 22 15.07 6.01 1.04
CA SER A 22 15.60 4.71 1.44
C SER A 22 17.12 4.65 1.28
N ALA A 23 17.74 3.60 1.81
CA ALA A 23 19.17 3.32 1.60
C ALA A 23 19.56 3.23 0.10
N LYS A 24 18.59 3.04 -0.81
CA LYS A 24 18.79 3.01 -2.26
C LYS A 24 18.43 4.33 -2.95
N GLY A 25 18.26 5.42 -2.21
CA GLY A 25 17.90 6.74 -2.77
C GLY A 25 16.44 6.87 -3.22
N VAL A 26 15.57 5.98 -2.75
CA VAL A 26 14.16 5.93 -3.19
C VAL A 26 13.29 6.69 -2.20
N TYR A 27 12.72 7.83 -2.62
CA TYR A 27 11.84 8.67 -1.81
C TYR A 27 10.40 8.17 -1.75
N ASP A 28 9.70 8.53 -0.68
CA ASP A 28 8.28 8.28 -0.46
C ASP A 28 7.88 6.80 -0.60
N LEU A 29 8.73 5.85 -0.17
CA LEU A 29 8.32 4.44 -0.08
C LEU A 29 7.16 4.24 0.89
N VAL A 30 7.02 5.16 1.86
CA VAL A 30 5.88 5.22 2.77
C VAL A 30 5.16 6.56 2.62
N GLY A 31 3.84 6.55 2.55
CA GLY A 31 3.02 7.74 2.42
C GLY A 31 2.93 8.28 1.00
N ASN A 32 2.30 9.45 0.86
CA ASN A 32 2.01 10.14 -0.39
C ASN A 32 1.02 9.40 -1.33
N GLY A 33 0.86 8.09 -1.20
CA GLY A 33 -0.09 7.28 -1.95
C GLY A 33 0.32 5.82 -1.94
N TRP A 34 -0.67 4.93 -2.02
CA TRP A 34 -0.43 3.50 -2.17
C TRP A 34 0.22 3.20 -3.54
N GLU A 35 1.35 2.51 -3.56
CA GLU A 35 2.05 2.13 -4.80
C GLU A 35 1.45 0.84 -5.37
N TRP A 36 0.89 0.91 -6.57
CA TRP A 36 0.46 -0.27 -7.33
C TRP A 36 1.61 -1.22 -7.63
N THR A 37 1.37 -2.53 -7.55
CA THR A 37 2.28 -3.56 -8.05
C THR A 37 1.57 -4.42 -9.10
N SER A 38 2.35 -5.15 -9.91
CA SER A 38 1.83 -6.17 -10.83
C SER A 38 1.45 -7.49 -10.12
N THR A 39 1.58 -7.55 -8.79
CA THR A 39 1.33 -8.76 -8.01
C THR A 39 -0.16 -8.93 -7.75
N VAL A 40 -0.73 -10.05 -8.19
CA VAL A 40 -2.11 -10.44 -7.84
C VAL A 40 -2.21 -10.66 -6.32
N PHE A 41 -3.31 -10.21 -5.71
CA PHE A 41 -3.57 -10.46 -4.30
C PHE A 41 -3.98 -11.92 -4.09
N ALA A 42 -3.06 -12.72 -3.58
CA ALA A 42 -3.29 -14.10 -3.16
C ALA A 42 -2.69 -14.37 -1.77
N GLY A 43 -3.12 -15.47 -1.14
CA GLY A 43 -2.52 -15.98 0.08
C GLY A 43 -1.05 -16.34 -0.12
N PHE A 44 -0.24 -16.20 0.92
CA PHE A 44 1.10 -16.80 0.94
C PHE A 44 0.99 -18.31 1.17
N GLU A 45 2.07 -19.05 0.95
CA GLU A 45 2.12 -20.47 1.30
C GLU A 45 1.81 -20.66 2.79
N GLY A 46 0.89 -21.59 3.10
CA GLY A 46 0.39 -21.81 4.46
C GLY A 46 -0.52 -20.70 5.00
N PHE A 47 -1.07 -19.83 4.14
CA PHE A 47 -2.09 -18.88 4.55
C PHE A 47 -3.32 -19.60 5.09
N GLU A 48 -3.70 -19.25 6.32
CA GLU A 48 -4.98 -19.62 6.93
C GLU A 48 -5.74 -18.33 7.28
N PRO A 49 -7.04 -18.24 6.93
CA PRO A 49 -7.85 -17.08 7.29
C PRO A 49 -7.95 -16.93 8.80
N MET A 50 -8.01 -15.68 9.27
CA MET A 50 -8.24 -15.42 10.69
C MET A 50 -9.66 -15.88 11.04
N HIS A 51 -9.79 -16.75 12.05
CA HIS A 51 -11.06 -17.37 12.42
C HIS A 51 -12.21 -16.37 12.61
N ASP A 52 -11.93 -15.24 13.25
CA ASP A 52 -12.96 -14.24 13.57
C ASP A 52 -13.23 -13.24 12.42
N TYR A 53 -12.45 -13.31 11.34
CA TYR A 53 -12.62 -12.44 10.18
C TYR A 53 -12.06 -13.11 8.92
N MET A 54 -12.71 -14.21 8.53
CA MET A 54 -12.20 -15.11 7.49
C MET A 54 -12.19 -14.45 6.11
N GLU A 55 -13.18 -13.60 5.86
CA GLU A 55 -13.46 -12.95 4.59
C GLU A 55 -12.53 -11.76 4.32
N TYR A 56 -11.78 -11.28 5.33
CA TYR A 56 -10.96 -10.07 5.19
C TYR A 56 -9.99 -10.13 4.01
N SER A 57 -9.43 -11.31 3.73
CA SER A 57 -8.48 -11.50 2.62
C SER A 57 -8.94 -12.54 1.61
N ALA A 58 -9.50 -13.67 2.08
CA ALA A 58 -9.77 -14.84 1.24
C ALA A 58 -10.72 -14.53 0.07
N ASP A 59 -11.76 -13.73 0.30
CA ASP A 59 -12.76 -13.35 -0.71
C ASP A 59 -12.17 -12.55 -1.88
N PHE A 60 -11.00 -11.94 -1.68
CA PHE A 60 -10.32 -11.11 -2.68
C PHE A 60 -9.18 -11.86 -3.38
N PHE A 61 -8.97 -13.14 -3.08
CA PHE A 61 -8.04 -14.02 -3.81
C PHE A 61 -8.65 -14.54 -5.11
N ASP A 62 -9.24 -13.63 -5.90
CA ASP A 62 -10.09 -13.92 -7.05
C ASP A 62 -9.40 -13.69 -8.41
N GLY A 63 -8.11 -13.35 -8.40
CA GLY A 63 -7.35 -13.02 -9.61
C GLY A 63 -7.65 -11.63 -10.20
N LYS A 64 -8.52 -10.84 -9.58
CA LYS A 64 -8.93 -9.50 -10.06
C LYS A 64 -8.34 -8.37 -9.23
N HIS A 65 -7.90 -8.66 -8.01
CA HIS A 65 -7.29 -7.70 -7.10
C HIS A 65 -5.77 -7.75 -7.19
N PHE A 66 -5.15 -6.58 -7.12
CA PHE A 66 -3.69 -6.42 -7.15
C PHE A 66 -3.22 -5.78 -5.86
N VAL A 67 -1.99 -6.11 -5.44
CA VAL A 67 -1.39 -5.60 -4.21
C VAL A 67 -0.99 -4.14 -4.39
N LEU A 68 -1.25 -3.33 -3.36
CA LEU A 68 -0.64 -2.02 -3.21
C LEU A 68 0.17 -1.93 -1.90
N LYS A 69 1.24 -1.14 -1.94
CA LYS A 69 2.21 -0.97 -0.83
C LYS A 69 2.39 0.49 -0.43
N GLY A 70 2.99 0.73 0.73
CA GLY A 70 3.53 2.06 1.05
C GLY A 70 2.59 3.04 1.76
N ALA A 71 1.27 2.85 1.82
CA ALA A 71 0.36 3.77 2.53
C ALA A 71 0.12 5.14 1.86
N SER A 72 -1.04 5.73 2.17
CA SER A 72 -1.47 7.05 1.72
C SER A 72 -1.36 8.10 2.86
N PRO A 73 -1.58 9.40 2.56
CA PRO A 73 -1.66 10.45 3.58
C PRO A 73 -2.66 10.15 4.70
N TYR A 74 -3.73 9.40 4.40
CA TYR A 74 -4.83 9.11 5.33
C TYR A 74 -4.75 7.71 5.93
N THR A 75 -3.63 7.02 5.79
CA THR A 75 -3.45 5.70 6.38
C THR A 75 -3.00 5.84 7.84
N GLY A 76 -3.70 5.20 8.78
CA GLY A 76 -3.35 5.22 10.20
C GLY A 76 -2.19 4.31 10.57
N LYS A 77 -1.48 4.63 11.67
CA LYS A 77 -0.22 3.98 12.07
C LYS A 77 -0.25 2.44 12.15
N LEU A 78 -1.36 1.84 12.59
CA LEU A 78 -1.46 0.39 12.80
C LEU A 78 -1.28 -0.44 11.52
N VAL A 79 -1.63 0.12 10.36
CA VAL A 79 -1.52 -0.55 9.06
C VAL A 79 -0.30 -0.08 8.25
N GLN A 80 0.49 0.85 8.78
CA GLN A 80 1.73 1.35 8.17
C GLN A 80 2.93 0.42 8.42
N ARG A 81 2.80 -0.85 8.07
CA ARG A 81 3.87 -1.85 8.20
C ARG A 81 4.32 -2.33 6.83
N MET A 82 5.62 -2.60 6.67
CA MET A 82 6.17 -3.09 5.39
C MET A 82 5.50 -4.37 4.90
N SER A 83 5.02 -5.22 5.82
CA SER A 83 4.31 -6.46 5.50
C SER A 83 2.83 -6.26 5.12
N PHE A 84 2.23 -5.09 5.37
CA PHE A 84 0.83 -4.84 5.05
C PHE A 84 0.62 -4.83 3.54
N ARG A 85 -0.40 -5.53 3.07
CA ARG A 85 -0.80 -5.57 1.66
C ARG A 85 -2.17 -4.95 1.59
N ASN A 86 -2.29 -3.79 0.96
CA ASN A 86 -3.59 -3.28 0.52
C ASN A 86 -3.93 -3.95 -0.82
N TRP A 87 -5.20 -3.94 -1.22
CA TRP A 87 -5.61 -4.52 -2.49
C TRP A 87 -6.82 -3.81 -3.07
N TYR A 88 -6.85 -3.69 -4.40
CA TYR A 88 -7.98 -3.16 -5.17
C TYR A 88 -8.02 -3.80 -6.56
N GLN A 89 -9.19 -3.77 -7.20
CA GLN A 89 -9.31 -4.14 -8.62
C GLN A 89 -8.54 -3.13 -9.48
N ALA A 90 -7.93 -3.61 -10.57
CA ALA A 90 -7.09 -2.77 -11.43
C ALA A 90 -7.82 -1.54 -12.02
N ASN A 91 -9.13 -1.63 -12.21
CA ASN A 91 -9.98 -0.56 -12.75
C ASN A 91 -10.68 0.27 -11.67
N TYR A 92 -10.36 0.08 -10.38
CA TYR A 92 -10.98 0.83 -9.29
C TYR A 92 -10.29 2.20 -9.10
N PRO A 93 -10.97 3.35 -9.37
CA PRO A 93 -10.30 4.64 -9.53
C PRO A 93 -10.18 5.46 -8.23
N TYR A 94 -10.82 5.02 -7.14
CA TYR A 94 -10.91 5.80 -5.91
C TYR A 94 -9.75 5.68 -4.90
N PRO A 95 -8.84 4.69 -4.93
CA PRO A 95 -7.77 4.66 -3.93
C PRO A 95 -6.80 5.79 -4.21
N ILE A 96 -6.31 6.44 -3.14
CA ILE A 96 -5.20 7.38 -3.25
C ILE A 96 -3.94 6.58 -3.51
N ALA A 97 -3.70 6.35 -4.79
CA ALA A 97 -2.67 5.49 -5.30
C ALA A 97 -1.73 6.26 -6.22
N LYS A 98 -0.50 5.78 -6.28
CA LYS A 98 0.57 6.20 -7.18
C LYS A 98 1.21 4.95 -7.75
N PHE A 99 2.23 5.12 -8.59
CA PHE A 99 3.01 4.00 -9.09
C PHE A 99 4.48 4.39 -9.17
N ARG A 100 5.33 3.37 -9.24
CA ARG A 100 6.75 3.51 -9.51
C ARG A 100 7.13 2.48 -10.55
N VAL A 101 7.94 2.89 -11.50
CA VAL A 101 8.50 1.99 -12.50
C VAL A 101 9.71 1.27 -11.93
N VAL A 102 9.88 0.01 -12.32
CA VAL A 102 11.06 -0.81 -12.04
C VAL A 102 11.60 -1.34 -13.37
N LYS A 103 12.90 -1.59 -13.44
CA LYS A 103 13.58 -2.18 -14.61
C LYS A 103 14.30 -3.44 -14.18
#